data_AF-S3I918-F1
#
_entry.id   AF-S3I918-F1
#
_cell.length_a   1.000
_cell.length_b   1.000
_cell.length_c   1.000
_cell.angle_alpha   90.00
_cell.angle_beta   90.00
_cell.angle_gamma   90.00
#
_symmetry.space_group_name_H-M   'P 1'
#
loop_
_entity.id
_entity.type
_entity.pdbx_description
1 polymer ?
#
loop_
_entity_poly.entity_id
_entity_poly.type
_entity_poly.pdbx_seq_one_letter_code
_entity_poly.pdbx_strand_id
1 'polypeptide(L)'
;MEDFGHFDLILVMDQENLSELRRRHPEAMNVHLFGDIALETGEDIPDPYYGDREDFELVYARLFTGCRKLLEGLGTDNASWRGKISSVR
;
A
#
# COMPACT_ATOMS: atom_id res chain seq x y z
N MET A 1 15.65 -5.91 5.36
CA MET A 1 15.53 -5.94 6.84
C MET A 1 15.45 -4.51 7.40
N GLU A 2 16.12 -3.54 6.78
CA GLU A 2 16.00 -2.12 7.15
C GLU A 2 14.62 -1.53 6.87
N ASP A 3 13.94 -1.96 5.80
CA ASP A 3 12.64 -1.39 5.40
C ASP A 3 11.57 -1.47 6.50
N PHE A 4 11.40 -2.63 7.15
CA PHE A 4 10.38 -2.83 8.19
C PHE A 4 10.60 -1.97 9.43
N GLY A 5 11.84 -1.56 9.72
CA GLY A 5 12.16 -0.64 10.81
C GLY A 5 12.20 0.82 10.37
N HIS A 6 12.20 1.10 9.07
CA HIS A 6 12.30 2.45 8.51
C HIS A 6 10.96 3.07 8.17
N PHE A 7 10.00 2.25 7.71
CA PHE A 7 8.69 2.71 7.29
C PHE A 7 7.64 2.49 8.37
N ASP A 8 6.80 3.49 8.62
CA ASP A 8 5.66 3.38 9.54
C ASP A 8 4.56 2.47 8.96
N LEU A 9 4.48 2.38 7.63
CA LEU A 9 3.45 1.65 6.90
C LEU A 9 4.02 1.04 5.61
N ILE A 10 3.80 -0.26 5.42
CA ILE A 10 4.13 -1.00 4.20
C ILE A 10 2.84 -1.59 3.65
N LEU A 11 2.50 -1.23 2.42
CA LEU A 11 1.30 -1.71 1.73
C LEU A 11 1.68 -2.72 0.64
N VAL A 12 1.13 -3.93 0.72
CA VAL A 12 1.30 -4.97 -0.30
C VAL A 12 0.07 -5.09 -1.18
N MET A 13 0.27 -5.53 -2.41
CA MET A 13 -0.78 -5.51 -3.43
C MET A 13 -1.76 -6.67 -3.30
N ASP A 14 -1.29 -7.82 -2.82
CA ASP A 14 -2.10 -9.04 -2.73
C ASP A 14 -1.82 -9.85 -1.44
N GLN A 15 -2.68 -10.84 -1.19
CA GLN A 15 -2.57 -11.76 -0.05
C GLN A 15 -1.34 -12.67 -0.11
N GLU A 16 -0.82 -13.00 -1.29
CA GLU A 16 0.35 -13.86 -1.44
C GLU A 16 1.61 -13.13 -0.94
N ASN A 17 1.77 -11.87 -1.34
CA ASN A 17 2.80 -10.95 -0.90
C ASN A 17 2.72 -10.74 0.62
N LEU A 18 1.51 -10.52 1.15
CA LEU A 18 1.29 -10.37 2.59
C LEU A 18 1.73 -11.61 3.36
N SER A 19 1.30 -12.78 2.89
CA SER A 19 1.60 -14.07 3.51
C SER A 19 3.10 -14.40 3.45
N GLU A 20 3.74 -14.11 2.32
CA GLU A 20 5.18 -14.28 2.13
C GLU A 20 5.99 -13.41 3.09
N LEU A 21 5.65 -12.12 3.16
CA LEU A 21 6.35 -11.19 4.04
C LEU A 21 6.15 -11.54 5.52
N ARG A 22 4.92 -11.87 5.94
CA ARG A 22 4.66 -12.32 7.32
C ARG A 22 5.39 -13.62 7.67
N ARG A 23 5.55 -14.54 6.71
CA ARG A 23 6.31 -15.78 6.94
C ARG A 23 7.79 -15.51 7.10
N ARG A 24 8.36 -14.60 6.31
CA ARG A 24 9.79 -14.26 6.34
C ARG A 24 10.17 -13.30 7.47
N HIS A 25 9.23 -12.45 7.86
CA HIS A 25 9.39 -11.38 8.84
C HIS A 25 8.18 -11.35 9.78
N PRO A 26 8.01 -12.37 10.64
CA PRO A 26 6.86 -12.47 11.55
C PRO A 26 6.77 -11.31 12.55
N GLU A 27 7.88 -10.61 12.81
CA GLU A 27 7.95 -9.40 13.63
C GLU A 27 7.43 -8.13 12.93
N ALA A 28 7.24 -8.15 11.61
CA ALA A 28 6.80 -6.99 10.84
C ALA A 28 5.29 -6.76 10.99
N MET A 29 4.91 -5.92 11.96
CA MET A 29 3.52 -5.60 12.27
C MET A 29 2.93 -4.46 11.41
N ASN A 30 3.77 -3.76 10.66
CA ASN A 30 3.44 -2.60 9.82
C ASN A 30 3.10 -2.95 8.36
N VAL A 31 2.89 -4.24 8.06
CA VAL A 31 2.61 -4.74 6.70
C VAL A 31 1.11 -5.05 6.56
N HIS A 32 0.46 -4.38 5.62
CA HIS A 32 -0.98 -4.47 5.39
C HIS A 32 -1.33 -4.55 3.91
N LEU A 33 -2.50 -5.08 3.57
CA LEU A 33 -2.98 -5.09 2.20
C LEU A 33 -3.38 -3.68 1.76
N PHE A 34 -3.03 -3.30 0.53
CA PHE A 34 -3.46 -2.05 -0.08
C PHE A 34 -4.99 -1.96 -0.19
N GLY A 35 -5.65 -3.06 -0.57
CA GLY A 35 -7.11 -3.13 -0.62
C GLY A 35 -7.80 -2.86 0.72
N ASP A 36 -7.18 -3.27 1.84
CA ASP A 36 -7.71 -3.00 3.18
C ASP A 36 -7.55 -1.53 3.56
N ILE A 37 -6.33 -1.00 3.45
CA ILE A 37 -5.99 0.33 4.00
C ILE A 37 -6.37 1.47 3.05
N ALA A 38 -6.17 1.29 1.75
CA ALA A 38 -6.32 2.35 0.76
C ALA A 38 -7.70 2.37 0.09
N LEU A 39 -8.31 1.19 -0.09
CA LEU A 39 -9.57 1.06 -0.81
C LEU A 39 -10.76 0.76 0.10
N GLU A 40 -10.52 0.20 1.29
CA GLU A 40 -11.52 -0.31 2.23
C GLU A 40 -12.39 -1.42 1.62
N THR A 41 -11.81 -2.20 0.71
CA THR A 41 -12.49 -3.29 -0.01
C THR A 41 -11.92 -4.66 0.33
N GLY A 42 -10.67 -4.71 0.81
CA GLY A 42 -9.90 -5.95 0.99
C GLY A 42 -9.58 -6.67 -0.31
N GLU A 43 -9.71 -5.99 -1.46
CA GLU A 43 -9.40 -6.57 -2.76
C GLU A 43 -7.89 -6.68 -2.99
N ASP A 44 -7.47 -7.75 -3.66
CA ASP A 44 -6.12 -7.84 -4.21
C ASP A 44 -6.01 -6.94 -5.45
N ILE A 45 -4.87 -6.27 -5.60
CA ILE A 45 -4.51 -5.56 -6.82
C ILE A 45 -3.79 -6.56 -7.74
N PRO A 46 -4.39 -6.95 -8.88
CA PRO A 46 -3.81 -7.97 -9.74
C PRO A 46 -2.52 -7.48 -10.38
N ASP A 47 -1.60 -8.39 -10.63
CA ASP A 47 -0.38 -8.12 -11.39
C ASP A 47 -0.72 -7.96 -12.90
N PRO A 48 -0.47 -6.79 -13.52
CA PRO A 48 -0.80 -6.56 -14.92
C PRO A 48 0.25 -7.12 -15.90
N TYR A 49 1.41 -7.63 -15.44
CA TYR A 49 2.54 -7.99 -16.30
C TYR A 49 2.26 -9.10 -17.32
N TYR A 50 1.24 -9.92 -17.08
CA TYR A 50 0.83 -11.01 -17.97
C TYR A 50 -0.40 -10.67 -18.82
N GLY A 51 -0.91 -9.45 -18.66
CA GLY A 51 -2.09 -8.94 -19.33
C GLY A 51 -1.78 -8.06 -20.54
N ASP A 52 -2.77 -7.27 -20.95
CA ASP A 52 -2.64 -6.24 -21.97
C ASP A 52 -2.63 -4.84 -21.36
N ARG A 53 -2.75 -3.81 -22.21
CA ARG A 53 -2.70 -2.41 -21.77
C ARG A 53 -3.87 -2.07 -20.85
N GLU A 54 -5.03 -2.66 -21.09
CA GLU A 54 -6.25 -2.43 -20.33
C GLU A 54 -6.10 -2.94 -18.89
N ASP A 55 -5.33 -4.02 -18.68
CA ASP A 55 -4.97 -4.50 -17.34
C ASP A 55 -4.11 -3.49 -16.57
N PHE A 56 -3.12 -2.87 -17.23
CA PHE A 56 -2.32 -1.79 -16.63
C PHE A 56 -3.18 -0.55 -16.31
N GLU A 57 -4.10 -0.18 -17.20
CA GLU A 57 -5.02 0.95 -16.98
C GLU A 57 -5.95 0.70 -15.77
N LEU A 58 -6.42 -0.54 -15.61
CA LEU A 58 -7.23 -0.95 -14.46
C LEU A 58 -6.44 -0.85 -13.14
N VAL A 59 -5.23 -1.42 -13.10
CA VAL A 59 -4.37 -1.36 -11.92
C VAL A 59 -4.02 0.08 -11.57
N TYR A 60 -3.66 0.90 -12.57
CA TYR A 60 -3.40 2.32 -12.36
C TYR A 60 -4.60 3.04 -11.75
N ALA A 61 -5.81 2.82 -12.27
CA ALA A 61 -7.02 3.45 -11.74
C ALA A 61 -7.29 3.08 -10.28
N ARG A 62 -7.03 1.81 -9.90
CA ARG A 62 -7.16 1.33 -8.52
C ARG A 62 -6.12 1.98 -7.60
N LEU A 63 -4.85 1.95 -7.99
CA LEU A 63 -3.77 2.59 -7.24
C LEU A 63 -4.00 4.09 -7.07
N PHE A 64 -4.41 4.78 -8.13
CA PHE A 64 -4.72 6.20 -8.09
C PHE A 64 -5.87 6.51 -7.12
N THR A 65 -6.94 5.71 -7.16
CA THR A 65 -8.08 5.85 -6.23
C THR A 65 -7.64 5.64 -4.78
N GLY A 66 -6.90 4.56 -4.51
CA GLY A 66 -6.45 4.25 -3.16
C GLY A 66 -5.49 5.30 -2.61
N CYS A 67 -4.50 5.73 -3.39
CA CYS A 67 -3.56 6.78 -2.99
C CYS A 67 -4.26 8.10 -2.66
N ARG A 68 -5.30 8.48 -3.41
CA ARG A 68 -6.09 9.67 -3.10
C ARG A 68 -6.81 9.55 -1.77
N LYS A 69 -7.50 8.43 -1.53
CA LYS A 69 -8.18 8.16 -0.25
C LYS A 69 -7.20 8.17 0.92
N LEU A 70 -6.04 7.53 0.77
CA LEU A 70 -4.97 7.55 1.79
C LEU A 70 -4.53 8.98 2.11
N LEU A 71 -4.25 9.80 1.09
CA LEU A 71 -3.84 11.18 1.28
C LEU A 71 -4.91 12.03 1.96
N GLU A 72 -6.18 11.82 1.62
CA GLU A 72 -7.32 12.49 2.26
C GLU A 72 -7.43 12.09 3.75
N GLY A 73 -7.27 10.80 4.06
CA GLY A 73 -7.25 10.28 5.44
C GLY A 73 -6.08 10.84 6.25
N LEU A 74 -4.86 10.74 5.72
CA LEU A 74 -3.64 11.24 6.38
C LEU A 74 -3.62 12.78 6.51
N GLY A 75 -4.17 13.48 5.52
CA GLY A 75 -4.29 14.94 5.55
C GLY A 75 -5.28 15.45 6.59
N THR A 76 -6.30 14.64 6.92
CA THR A 76 -7.24 14.89 8.01
C THR A 76 -6.62 14.62 9.38
N ASP A 77 -5.64 13.70 9.44
CA ASP A 77 -4.93 13.27 10.65
C ASP A 77 -3.57 13.97 10.86
N ASN A 78 -3.29 15.05 10.11
CA ASN A 78 -2.05 15.85 10.22
C ASN A 78 -1.87 16.56 11.58
N ALA A 79 -2.85 16.50 12.49
CA ALA A 79 -2.65 16.85 13.89
C ALA A 79 -1.82 15.80 14.66
N SER A 80 -1.68 14.58 14.11
CA SER A 80 -1.17 13.38 14.78
C SER A 80 0.11 12.81 14.13
N TRP A 81 0.28 12.96 12.81
CA TRP A 81 1.33 12.22 12.07
C TRP A 81 2.60 13.06 11.81
N ARG A 82 3.63 12.92 12.65
CA ARG A 82 5.00 13.44 12.38
C ARG A 82 5.88 12.34 11.76
N GLY A 83 5.52 11.90 10.56
CA GLY A 83 6.38 11.06 9.72
C GLY A 83 7.20 11.95 8.76
N LYS A 84 8.46 11.59 8.47
CA LYS A 84 9.31 12.33 7.52
C LYS A 84 8.77 12.16 6.09
N ILE A 85 7.85 13.03 5.69
CA ILE A 85 7.41 13.10 4.29
C ILE A 85 8.50 13.81 3.48
N SER A 86 9.23 13.05 2.66
CA SER A 86 10.11 13.63 1.64
C SER A 86 9.24 14.13 0.49
N SER A 87 9.10 15.46 0.38
CA SER A 87 8.52 16.11 -0.79
C SER A 87 9.63 16.33 -1.82
N VAL A 88 9.54 15.64 -2.96
CA VAL A 88 10.31 16.02 -4.14
C VAL A 88 9.51 17.10 -4.87
N ARG A 89 10.12 18.28 -5.01
CA ARG A 89 9.66 19.36 -5.89
C ARG A 89 10.04 19.05 -7.34
#